data_AF-A0A314XHH0-F1
#
_entry.id   AF-A0A314XHH0-F1
#
_cell.length_a   1.000
_cell.length_b   1.000
_cell.length_c   1.000
_cell.angle_alpha   90.00
_cell.angle_beta   90.00
_cell.angle_gamma   90.00
#
_symmetry.space_group_name_H-M   'P 1'
#
loop_
_entity.id
_entity.type
_entity.pdbx_description
1 polymer ?
#
loop_
_entity_poly.entity_id
_entity_poly.type
_entity_poly.pdbx_seq_one_letter_code
_entity_poly.pdbx_strand_id
1 'polypeptide(L)'
;MATLAPPAPTSSSMASTFRAYSLPLILFAAAMFFQLFVIPKSFPPSNYDILGVRMYSSIEEVREAYDNITSACCDMSLFSGTQASELLIPLDFIKIQYAYELLTNPLWKRNYDIFGIDEQMDVIEKVKEQYAGKAFQR
;
A
#
# COMPACT_ATOMS: atom_id res chain seq x y z
N MET A 1 19.26 62.73 44.79
CA MET A 1 18.97 61.28 44.81
C MET A 1 18.66 60.85 43.38
N ALA A 2 19.55 60.11 42.73
CA ALA A 2 19.30 59.59 41.39
C ALA A 2 18.74 58.17 41.49
N THR A 3 17.49 57.97 41.08
CA THR A 3 16.84 56.65 41.03
C THR A 3 17.33 55.90 39.79
N LEU A 4 18.00 54.77 40.00
CA LEU A 4 18.33 53.80 38.95
C LEU A 4 17.04 53.08 38.51
N ALA A 5 16.72 53.15 37.21
CA ALA A 5 15.65 52.33 36.62
C ALA A 5 16.12 50.86 36.51
N PRO A 6 15.24 49.87 36.75
CA PRO A 6 15.60 48.46 36.63
C PRO A 6 15.73 48.03 35.15
N PRO A 7 16.63 47.10 34.81
CA PRO A 7 16.74 46.58 33.45
C PRO A 7 15.50 45.76 33.06
N ALA A 8 14.92 46.09 31.90
CA ALA A 8 13.77 45.40 31.30
C ALA A 8 14.19 44.07 30.62
N PRO A 9 13.26 43.12 30.43
CA PRO A 9 13.51 41.69 30.59
C PRO A 9 14.14 40.98 29.39
N THR A 10 14.79 39.86 29.70
CA THR A 10 15.53 38.86 28.89
C THR A 10 14.72 38.08 27.84
N SER A 11 13.66 38.67 27.28
CA SER A 11 12.74 38.00 26.34
C SER A 11 13.34 37.71 24.96
N SER A 12 14.41 38.42 24.56
CA SER A 12 15.04 38.23 23.24
C SER A 12 15.82 36.92 23.11
N SER A 13 16.37 36.40 24.21
CA SER A 13 17.21 35.19 24.17
C SER A 13 16.39 33.92 23.93
N MET A 14 15.18 33.83 24.49
CA MET A 14 14.34 32.65 24.27
C MET A 14 13.76 32.67 22.84
N ALA A 15 13.35 33.84 22.36
CA ALA A 15 12.82 34.00 21.01
C ALA A 15 13.85 33.65 19.91
N SER A 16 15.13 33.97 20.12
CA SER A 16 16.20 33.59 19.18
C SER A 16 16.46 32.09 19.18
N THR A 17 16.42 31.43 20.33
CA THR A 17 16.50 29.97 20.44
C THR A 17 15.34 29.28 19.72
N PHE A 18 14.10 29.73 19.94
CA PHE A 18 12.94 29.20 19.22
C PHE A 18 13.07 29.35 17.70
N ARG A 19 13.62 30.47 17.23
CA ARG A 19 13.83 30.72 15.80
C ARG A 19 14.97 29.89 15.21
N ALA A 20 15.99 29.56 15.99
CA ALA A 20 17.09 28.69 15.56
C ALA A 20 16.66 27.22 15.42
N TYR A 21 15.76 26.76 16.30
CA TYR A 21 15.29 25.37 16.31
C TYR A 21 13.94 25.14 15.62
N SER A 22 13.24 26.19 15.18
CA SER A 22 11.95 26.04 14.49
C SER A 22 12.08 25.27 13.17
N LEU A 23 13.10 25.57 12.37
CA LEU A 23 13.33 24.86 11.11
C LEU A 23 13.59 23.35 11.30
N PRO A 24 14.57 22.92 12.12
CA PRO A 24 14.77 21.49 12.35
C PRO A 24 13.55 20.82 13.00
N LEU A 25 12.80 21.52 13.86
CA LEU A 25 11.57 20.99 14.45
C LEU A 25 10.47 20.77 13.40
N ILE A 26 10.28 21.71 12.46
CA ILE A 26 9.32 21.57 11.36
C ILE A 26 9.73 20.42 10.44
N LEU A 27 11.01 20.31 10.10
CA LEU A 27 11.51 19.20 9.28
C LEU A 27 11.33 17.85 9.98
N PHE A 28 11.57 17.79 11.28
CA PHE A 28 11.31 16.59 12.07
C PHE A 28 9.82 16.23 12.10
N ALA A 29 8.94 17.19 12.36
CA ALA A 29 7.50 16.98 12.37
C ALA A 29 6.98 16.55 10.99
N ALA A 30 7.49 17.16 9.92
CA ALA A 30 7.19 16.76 8.54
C ALA A 30 7.68 15.33 8.28
N ALA A 31 8.93 15.01 8.62
CA ALA A 31 9.47 13.65 8.47
C ALA A 31 8.63 12.61 9.22
N MET A 32 8.24 12.90 10.47
CA MET A 32 7.35 12.05 11.25
C MET A 32 5.98 11.87 10.59
N PHE A 33 5.39 12.95 10.04
CA PHE A 33 4.14 12.87 9.30
C PHE A 33 4.27 11.98 8.05
N PHE A 34 5.35 12.16 7.28
CA PHE A 34 5.61 11.33 6.11
C PHE A 34 5.79 9.87 6.50
N GLN A 35 6.57 9.58 7.54
CA GLN A 35 6.81 8.22 8.01
C GLN A 35 5.56 7.52 8.55
N LEU A 36 4.69 8.25 9.25
CA LEU A 36 3.51 7.65 9.90
C LEU A 36 2.26 7.61 9.02
N PHE A 37 2.13 8.50 8.04
CA PHE A 37 0.89 8.63 7.27
C PHE A 37 1.10 8.49 5.76
N VAL A 38 2.18 9.02 5.21
CA VAL A 38 2.40 9.01 3.76
C VAL A 38 2.96 7.66 3.31
N ILE A 39 4.03 7.20 3.97
CA ILE A 39 4.69 5.92 3.64
C ILE A 39 3.73 4.73 3.81
N PRO A 40 2.98 4.57 4.94
CA PRO A 40 2.09 3.43 5.12
C PRO A 40 0.95 3.37 4.09
N LYS A 41 0.47 4.53 3.62
CA LYS A 41 -0.57 4.61 2.58
C LYS A 41 -0.07 4.33 1.16
N SER A 42 1.25 4.37 0.95
CA SER A 42 1.88 4.10 -0.34
C SER A 42 2.25 2.64 -0.55
N PHE A 43 2.06 1.79 0.47
CA PHE A 43 2.26 0.36 0.29
C PHE A 43 1.22 -0.21 -0.69
N PRO A 44 1.65 -1.13 -1.58
CA PRO A 44 0.74 -1.78 -2.50
C PRO A 44 -0.37 -2.51 -1.73
N PRO A 45 -1.55 -2.68 -2.34
CA PRO A 45 -2.62 -3.49 -1.77
C PRO A 45 -2.08 -4.85 -1.35
N SER A 46 -2.46 -5.30 -0.16
CA SER A 46 -2.06 -6.63 0.30
C SER A 46 -2.77 -7.70 -0.52
N ASN A 47 -2.22 -8.91 -0.56
CA ASN A 47 -2.88 -10.04 -1.21
C ASN A 47 -4.24 -10.39 -0.56
N TYR A 48 -4.43 -9.99 0.70
CA TYR A 48 -5.74 -10.04 1.38
C TYR A 48 -6.74 -9.04 0.77
N ASP A 49 -6.28 -7.82 0.45
CA ASP A 49 -7.11 -6.78 -0.16
C ASP A 49 -7.54 -7.17 -1.59
N ILE A 50 -6.71 -7.92 -2.33
CA ILE A 50 -7.04 -8.44 -3.67
C ILE A 50 -8.24 -9.37 -3.63
N LEU A 51 -8.32 -10.23 -2.60
CA LEU A 51 -9.45 -11.12 -2.38
C LEU A 51 -10.59 -10.49 -1.56
N GLY A 52 -10.42 -9.24 -1.11
CA GLY A 52 -11.42 -8.54 -0.29
C GLY A 52 -11.64 -9.15 1.10
N VAL A 53 -10.68 -9.93 1.60
CA VAL A 53 -10.73 -10.57 2.92
C VAL A 53 -9.92 -9.78 3.93
N ARG A 54 -10.15 -10.04 5.23
CA ARG A 54 -9.39 -9.37 6.29
C ARG A 54 -7.98 -9.94 6.39
N MET A 55 -7.04 -9.11 6.84
CA MET A 55 -5.71 -9.61 7.21
C MET A 55 -5.83 -10.72 8.26
N TYR A 56 -5.03 -11.77 8.09
CA TYR A 56 -5.00 -12.96 8.93
C TYR A 56 -6.28 -13.83 8.88
N SER A 57 -7.13 -13.66 7.87
CA SER A 57 -8.28 -14.53 7.61
C SER A 57 -7.90 -16.02 7.53
N SER A 58 -8.87 -16.87 7.85
CA SER A 58 -8.71 -18.33 7.78
C SER A 58 -8.65 -18.80 6.33
N ILE A 59 -8.05 -19.97 6.09
CA ILE A 59 -7.97 -20.55 4.73
C ILE A 59 -9.36 -20.79 4.14
N GLU A 60 -10.36 -21.15 4.98
CA GLU A 60 -11.72 -21.36 4.51
C GLU A 60 -12.36 -20.06 4.01
N GLU A 61 -12.16 -18.96 4.73
CA GLU A 61 -12.65 -17.63 4.34
C GLU A 61 -11.98 -17.12 3.05
N VAL A 62 -10.69 -17.38 2.89
CA VAL A 62 -9.94 -17.10 1.65
C VAL A 62 -10.51 -17.89 0.48
N ARG A 63 -10.84 -19.17 0.70
CA ARG A 63 -11.43 -20.05 -0.32
C ARG A 63 -12.83 -19.58 -0.73
N GLU A 64 -13.67 -19.23 0.24
CA GLU A 64 -15.00 -18.71 -0.02
C GLU A 64 -14.96 -17.40 -0.82
N ALA A 65 -14.06 -16.48 -0.45
CA ALA A 65 -13.88 -15.24 -1.18
C ALA A 65 -13.39 -15.47 -2.62
N TYR A 66 -12.45 -16.39 -2.81
CA TYR A 66 -11.98 -16.77 -4.14
C TYR A 66 -13.09 -17.37 -5.00
N ASP A 67 -13.89 -18.29 -4.45
CA ASP A 67 -15.01 -18.91 -5.16
C ASP A 67 -16.06 -17.86 -5.57
N ASN A 68 -16.35 -16.89 -4.68
CA ASN A 68 -17.25 -15.77 -4.96
C ASN A 68 -16.72 -14.89 -6.09
N ILE A 69 -15.45 -14.46 -6.02
CA ILE A 69 -14.81 -13.63 -7.06
C ILE A 69 -14.78 -14.37 -8.39
N THR A 70 -14.41 -15.65 -8.39
CA THR A 70 -14.36 -16.47 -9.60
C THR A 70 -15.74 -16.60 -10.23
N SER A 71 -16.77 -16.85 -9.43
CA SER A 71 -18.15 -16.93 -9.93
C SER A 71 -18.62 -15.61 -10.52
N ALA A 72 -18.35 -14.48 -9.86
CA ALA A 72 -18.68 -13.15 -10.35
C ALA A 72 -17.86 -12.78 -11.61
N CYS A 73 -16.60 -13.17 -11.68
CA CYS A 73 -15.73 -12.94 -12.83
C CYS A 73 -16.16 -13.79 -14.04
N CYS A 74 -16.56 -15.05 -13.83
CA CYS A 74 -17.12 -15.89 -14.88
C CYS A 74 -18.45 -15.34 -15.43
N ASP A 75 -19.28 -14.73 -14.58
CA ASP A 75 -20.53 -14.08 -14.99
C ASP A 75 -20.25 -12.76 -15.75
N MET A 76 -19.27 -11.97 -15.28
CA MET A 76 -18.89 -10.69 -15.89
C MET A 76 -18.04 -10.84 -17.18
N SER A 77 -17.29 -11.95 -17.31
CA SER A 77 -16.62 -12.41 -18.53
C SER A 77 -17.60 -12.62 -19.69
N LEU A 78 -18.91 -12.76 -19.41
CA LEU A 78 -19.94 -12.87 -20.43
C LEU A 78 -20.40 -11.50 -20.99
N PHE A 79 -20.10 -10.40 -20.29
CA PHE A 79 -20.62 -9.05 -20.59
C PHE A 79 -19.61 -8.05 -21.17
N SER A 80 -18.30 -8.35 -21.14
CA SER A 80 -17.28 -7.35 -21.50
C SER A 80 -16.97 -7.32 -23.01
N GLY A 81 -17.92 -6.81 -23.81
CA GLY A 81 -17.74 -6.45 -25.22
C GLY A 81 -17.09 -5.07 -25.44
N THR A 82 -16.06 -4.70 -24.68
CA THR A 82 -15.35 -3.43 -24.83
C THR A 82 -13.83 -3.63 -24.79
N GLN A 83 -13.23 -3.44 -25.97
CA GLN A 83 -11.84 -3.69 -26.39
C GLN A 83 -10.70 -3.10 -25.51
N ALA A 84 -11.00 -2.33 -24.45
CA ALA A 84 -10.00 -1.84 -23.50
C ALA A 84 -9.90 -2.73 -22.24
N SER A 85 -10.88 -3.60 -22.02
CA SER A 85 -10.99 -4.48 -20.85
C SER A 85 -10.30 -5.84 -21.06
N GLU A 86 -10.07 -6.26 -22.30
CA GLU A 86 -9.55 -7.59 -22.66
C GLU A 86 -8.16 -7.92 -22.07
N LEU A 87 -7.37 -6.92 -21.69
CA LEU A 87 -6.01 -7.07 -21.15
C LEU A 87 -5.91 -6.86 -19.64
N LEU A 88 -6.89 -6.16 -19.04
CA LEU A 88 -7.01 -6.01 -17.59
C LEU A 88 -7.57 -7.29 -16.95
N ILE A 89 -8.51 -7.95 -17.62
CA ILE A 89 -9.16 -9.18 -17.14
C ILE A 89 -8.16 -10.33 -16.87
N PRO A 90 -7.21 -10.66 -17.78
CA PRO A 90 -6.26 -11.75 -17.53
C PRO A 90 -5.24 -11.42 -16.44
N LEU A 91 -4.79 -10.16 -16.38
CA LEU A 91 -3.79 -9.75 -15.41
C LEU A 91 -4.35 -9.72 -13.99
N ASP A 92 -5.58 -9.23 -13.83
CA ASP A 92 -6.24 -9.21 -12.53
C ASP A 92 -6.63 -10.63 -12.11
N PHE A 93 -6.99 -11.51 -13.06
CA PHE A 93 -7.17 -12.94 -12.79
C PHE A 93 -5.88 -13.61 -12.28
N ILE A 94 -4.74 -13.35 -12.91
CA ILE A 94 -3.44 -13.89 -12.47
C ILE A 94 -3.12 -13.44 -11.04
N LYS A 95 -3.38 -12.17 -10.70
CA LYS A 95 -3.18 -11.66 -9.34
C LYS A 95 -4.12 -12.31 -8.33
N ILE A 96 -5.40 -12.50 -8.69
CA ILE A 96 -6.40 -13.16 -7.84
C ILE A 96 -5.99 -14.62 -7.57
N GLN A 97 -5.60 -15.35 -8.62
CA GLN A 97 -5.12 -16.71 -8.48
C GLN A 97 -3.86 -16.79 -7.62
N TYR A 98 -2.90 -15.89 -7.88
CA TYR A 98 -1.67 -15.83 -7.10
C TYR A 98 -1.96 -15.54 -5.61
N ALA A 99 -2.81 -14.56 -5.31
CA ALA A 99 -3.20 -14.24 -3.95
C ALA A 99 -3.85 -15.44 -3.24
N TYR A 100 -4.72 -16.16 -3.94
CA TYR A 100 -5.34 -17.39 -3.43
C TYR A 100 -4.30 -18.49 -3.13
N GLU A 101 -3.37 -18.76 -4.05
CA GLU A 101 -2.32 -19.75 -3.86
C GLU A 101 -1.38 -19.40 -2.70
N LEU A 102 -0.99 -18.13 -2.58
CA LEU A 102 -0.17 -17.61 -1.50
C LEU A 102 -0.86 -17.79 -0.13
N LEU A 103 -2.13 -17.41 -0.04
CA LEU A 103 -2.88 -17.40 1.22
C LEU A 103 -3.44 -18.77 1.61
N THR A 104 -3.53 -19.71 0.68
CA THR A 104 -3.96 -21.09 0.96
C THR A 104 -2.79 -21.96 1.44
N ASN A 105 -1.56 -21.69 0.98
CA ASN A 105 -0.38 -22.43 1.41
C ASN A 105 0.05 -22.01 2.82
N PRO A 106 0.05 -22.90 3.83
CA PRO A 106 0.31 -22.52 5.23
C PRO A 106 1.73 -22.01 5.48
N LEU A 107 2.74 -22.50 4.74
CA LEU A 107 4.12 -22.03 4.89
C LEU A 107 4.29 -20.63 4.29
N TRP A 108 3.70 -20.40 3.12
CA TRP A 108 3.76 -19.11 2.43
C TRP A 108 2.94 -18.06 3.16
N LYS A 109 1.70 -18.39 3.57
CA LYS A 109 0.85 -17.53 4.40
C LYS A 109 1.57 -17.09 5.67
N ARG A 110 2.21 -18.02 6.39
CA ARG A 110 2.96 -17.68 7.61
C ARG A 110 4.12 -16.71 7.33
N ASN A 111 4.90 -16.95 6.28
CA ASN A 111 6.00 -16.06 5.93
C ASN A 111 5.50 -14.68 5.48
N TYR A 112 4.42 -14.65 4.70
CA TYR A 112 3.75 -13.42 4.27
C TYR A 112 3.20 -12.63 5.45
N ASP A 113 2.55 -13.30 6.41
CA ASP A 113 1.98 -12.70 7.62
C ASP A 113 3.04 -12.09 8.55
N ILE A 114 4.25 -12.67 8.60
CA ILE A 114 5.36 -12.21 9.45
C ILE A 114 6.17 -11.10 8.77
N PHE A 115 6.49 -11.28 7.49
CA PHE A 115 7.47 -10.43 6.79
C PHE A 115 6.83 -9.43 5.83
N GLY A 116 5.58 -9.63 5.42
CA GLY A 116 4.94 -8.84 4.36
C GLY A 116 5.66 -8.93 3.01
N ILE A 117 6.56 -9.91 2.85
CA ILE A 117 7.36 -10.11 1.65
C ILE A 117 6.59 -11.01 0.71
N ASP A 118 6.37 -10.50 -0.49
CA ASP A 118 5.83 -11.25 -1.61
C ASP A 118 6.98 -11.60 -2.57
N GLU A 119 7.30 -12.88 -2.66
CA GLU A 119 8.46 -13.40 -3.38
C GLU A 119 8.25 -13.45 -4.91
N GLN A 120 7.01 -13.24 -5.40
CA GLN A 120 6.68 -13.35 -6.83
C GLN A 120 6.22 -12.02 -7.46
N MET A 121 6.18 -10.91 -6.72
CA MET A 121 5.77 -9.60 -7.28
C MET A 121 6.53 -9.23 -8.55
N ASP A 122 7.85 -9.40 -8.56
CA ASP A 122 8.70 -9.10 -9.73
C ASP A 122 8.33 -9.95 -10.96
N VAL A 123 7.85 -11.17 -10.76
CA VAL A 123 7.45 -12.08 -11.85
C VAL A 123 6.12 -11.61 -12.43
N ILE A 124 5.16 -11.26 -11.56
CA ILE A 124 3.85 -10.73 -11.98
C ILE A 124 4.03 -9.40 -12.71
N GLU A 125 4.94 -8.54 -12.25
CA GLU A 125 5.24 -7.27 -12.91
C GLU A 125 5.89 -7.47 -14.30
N LYS A 126 6.84 -8.38 -14.43
CA LYS A 126 7.41 -8.75 -15.74
C LYS A 126 6.37 -9.32 -16.70
N VAL A 127 5.47 -10.15 -16.19
CA VAL A 127 4.34 -10.68 -16.98
C VAL A 127 3.45 -9.53 -17.42
N LYS A 128 3.05 -8.64 -16.52
CA LYS A 128 2.29 -7.43 -16.85
C LYS A 128 2.96 -6.61 -17.96
N GLU A 129 4.27 -6.36 -17.87
CA GLU A 129 5.01 -5.62 -18.88
C GLU A 129 5.00 -6.33 -20.25
N GLN A 130 5.18 -7.66 -20.27
CA GLN A 130 5.16 -8.45 -21.50
C GLN A 130 3.81 -8.46 -22.20
N TYR A 131 2.71 -8.41 -21.44
CA TYR A 131 1.34 -8.38 -21.98
C TYR A 131 0.84 -6.96 -22.26
N ALA A 132 1.31 -5.93 -21.55
CA ALA A 132 0.91 -4.53 -21.74
C ALA A 132 1.30 -3.96 -23.12
N GLY A 133 2.33 -4.51 -23.77
CA GLY A 133 2.80 -4.08 -25.10
C GLY A 133 2.27 -4.89 -26.28
N LYS A 134 1.56 -6.00 -26.04
CA LYS A 134 1.07 -6.89 -27.09
C LYS A 134 -0.45 -6.84 -27.15
N ALA A 135 -0.99 -5.94 -27.99
CA ALA A 135 -2.31 -6.16 -28.52
C ALA A 135 -2.30 -7.55 -29.19
N PHE A 136 -3.16 -8.46 -28.73
CA PHE A 136 -3.35 -9.76 -29.37
C PHE A 136 -3.84 -9.50 -30.80
N GLN A 137 -2.92 -9.42 -31.76
CA GLN A 137 -3.25 -9.53 -33.17
C GLN A 137 -3.56 -11.00 -33.43
N ARG A 138 -4.85 -11.28 -33.56
CA ARG A 138 -5.40 -12.54 -34.03
C ARG A 138 -5.25 -12.67 -35.54
#